data_AF-A0A8C9MTT6-F1
#
_entry.id   AF-A0A8C9MTT6-F1
#
_cell.length_a   1.000
_cell.length_b   1.000
_cell.length_c   1.000
_cell.angle_alpha   90.00
_cell.angle_beta   90.00
_cell.angle_gamma   90.00
#
_symmetry.space_group_name_H-M   'P 1'
#
loop_
_entity.id
_entity.type
_entity.pdbx_description
1 polymer ?
#
loop_
_entity_poly.entity_id
_entity_poly.type
_entity_poly.pdbx_seq_one_letter_code
_entity_poly.pdbx_strand_id
1 'polypeptide(L)'
;MCEGPSRISGPIPPDPGLFPEYYKRPLSARGRLEGNAQKLYLTSSSLEPVPSPCLAPGSARQAQPAPRIRPSGKDFLERGQKGTLSLLLQLQGISLDGEMPAKRKEAKDYEKENVRRIKEIQRKCKEKERAQEHSQPKPVKALWKSQKYENVESKVKAKLQETSPPPNPEAVNFLRAYSRCGSGIKPCRPLSPRPGRAKAGADTEAPEAQGTETKMQVQGRSIDFIRHNACSAKRAPLRRSQSLQALAQLRQQEENNARQKGHVPQYLLERKELWRRQAEERLRNLPDPDTPPGHTLMPEAQRLETLSNLKQSQEQLLKDLVLLPMRGDSLRMQKRRVELERKLSQIDEAIKIFSRPKVFIKLDS
;
A
#
# COMPACT_ATOMS: atom_id res chain seq x y z
N MET A 1 8.09 0.55 16.42
CA MET A 1 6.78 -0.01 16.01
C MET A 1 6.78 -0.03 14.49
N CYS A 2 6.92 -1.22 13.92
CA CYS A 2 7.05 -1.45 12.49
C CYS A 2 5.68 -1.33 11.80
N GLU A 3 5.57 -0.55 10.74
CA GLU A 3 4.57 -0.77 9.70
C GLU A 3 5.28 -0.88 8.34
N GLY A 4 5.03 -2.00 7.66
CA GLY A 4 5.81 -2.48 6.52
C GLY A 4 5.51 -1.80 5.18
N PRO A 5 6.28 -2.13 4.13
CA PRO A 5 6.17 -1.51 2.82
C PRO A 5 4.85 -1.87 2.14
N SER A 6 4.14 -0.83 1.69
CA SER A 6 2.92 -0.88 0.89
C SER A 6 3.06 -1.79 -0.34
N ARG A 7 2.19 -2.80 -0.44
CA ARG A 7 2.12 -3.77 -1.54
C ARG A 7 1.37 -3.23 -2.77
N ILE A 8 1.89 -2.18 -3.39
CA ILE A 8 1.54 -1.83 -4.77
C ILE A 8 2.70 -2.28 -5.66
N SER A 9 2.70 -3.56 -6.03
CA SER A 9 3.64 -4.10 -7.02
C SER A 9 2.89 -4.41 -8.32
N GLY A 10 2.89 -3.44 -9.23
CA GLY A 10 2.75 -3.65 -10.67
C GLY A 10 4.04 -3.20 -11.35
N PRO A 11 4.30 -3.59 -12.61
CA PRO A 11 5.37 -2.97 -13.38
C PRO A 11 5.16 -1.46 -13.40
N ILE A 12 6.25 -0.69 -13.23
CA ILE A 12 6.22 0.77 -13.40
C ILE A 12 5.74 1.01 -14.83
N PRO A 13 4.64 1.75 -15.03
CA PRO A 13 4.13 1.96 -16.37
C PRO A 13 5.17 2.80 -17.16
N PRO A 14 5.40 2.49 -18.45
CA PRO A 14 6.50 3.07 -19.22
C PRO A 14 6.36 4.59 -19.31
N ASP A 15 7.48 5.32 -19.35
CA ASP A 15 7.46 6.79 -19.37
C ASP A 15 6.56 7.32 -20.53
N PRO A 16 5.55 8.16 -20.26
CA PRO A 16 4.65 8.70 -21.28
C PRO A 16 5.38 9.49 -22.38
N GLY A 17 6.60 9.99 -22.11
CA GLY A 17 7.44 10.64 -23.13
C GLY A 17 8.06 9.66 -24.13
N LEU A 18 8.25 8.40 -23.74
CA LEU A 18 8.94 7.38 -24.55
C LEU A 18 7.97 6.44 -25.29
N PHE A 19 6.75 6.25 -24.78
CA PHE A 19 5.75 5.35 -25.38
C PHE A 19 4.33 5.94 -25.42
N PRO A 20 4.06 6.93 -26.30
CA PRO A 20 2.76 7.62 -26.35
C PRO A 20 1.58 6.69 -26.69
N GLU A 21 1.82 5.67 -27.52
CA GLU A 21 0.80 4.72 -28.00
C GLU A 21 0.20 3.85 -26.89
N TYR A 22 0.95 3.57 -25.83
CA TYR A 22 0.46 2.76 -24.68
C TYR A 22 -0.57 3.51 -23.82
N TYR A 23 -0.61 4.84 -23.92
CA TYR A 23 -1.54 5.70 -23.19
C TYR A 23 -2.65 6.28 -24.08
N LYS A 24 -2.65 5.96 -25.38
CA LYS A 24 -3.74 6.35 -26.26
C LYS A 24 -4.99 5.56 -25.92
N ARG A 25 -6.04 6.27 -25.53
CA ARG A 25 -7.37 5.70 -25.31
C ARG A 25 -7.90 5.17 -26.65
N PRO A 26 -8.30 3.88 -26.74
CA PRO A 26 -8.85 3.33 -27.97
C PRO A 26 -10.16 4.03 -28.36
N LEU A 27 -10.31 4.31 -29.66
CA LEU A 27 -11.45 5.05 -30.24
C LEU A 27 -12.82 4.36 -29.99
N SER A 28 -12.84 3.07 -29.66
CA SER A 28 -14.06 2.33 -29.34
C SER A 28 -14.66 2.69 -27.98
N ALA A 29 -13.91 3.33 -27.08
CA ALA A 29 -14.39 3.75 -25.76
C ALA A 29 -15.05 5.14 -25.76
N ARG A 30 -15.27 5.75 -26.94
CA ARG A 30 -15.91 7.07 -27.07
C ARG A 30 -17.44 7.02 -27.02
N GLY A 31 -18.05 5.85 -27.18
CA GLY A 31 -19.49 5.69 -27.25
C GLY A 31 -20.16 5.43 -25.90
N ARG A 32 -20.22 6.42 -24.98
CA ARG A 32 -21.28 6.46 -23.95
C ARG A 32 -21.40 7.73 -23.10
N LEU A 33 -20.51 8.72 -23.25
CA LEU A 33 -20.55 9.97 -22.48
C LEU A 33 -20.29 11.24 -23.31
N GLU A 34 -20.63 11.23 -24.60
CA GLU A 34 -20.97 12.46 -25.31
C GLU A 34 -22.50 12.47 -25.43
N GLY A 35 -23.14 13.26 -24.57
CA GLY A 35 -24.56 13.55 -24.70
C GLY A 35 -24.80 14.16 -26.08
N ASN A 36 -25.71 13.57 -26.84
CA ASN A 36 -26.24 14.13 -28.06
C ASN A 36 -26.82 15.51 -27.76
N ALA A 37 -26.08 16.58 -28.07
CA ALA A 37 -26.64 17.92 -28.21
C ALA A 37 -27.36 18.01 -29.57
N GLN A 38 -28.45 17.25 -29.71
CA GLN A 38 -29.39 17.46 -30.80
C GLN A 38 -30.39 18.53 -30.35
N LYS A 39 -30.18 19.75 -30.86
CA LYS A 39 -31.19 20.82 -30.85
C LYS A 39 -32.40 20.32 -31.64
N LEU A 40 -33.42 19.84 -30.94
CA LEU A 40 -34.76 19.69 -31.50
C LEU A 40 -35.64 20.80 -30.93
N TYR A 41 -35.88 21.80 -31.77
CA TYR A 41 -36.99 22.73 -31.58
C TYR A 41 -38.26 22.00 -31.99
N LEU A 42 -39.06 21.57 -31.02
CA LEU A 42 -40.45 21.24 -31.25
C LEU A 42 -41.30 21.94 -30.19
N THR A 43 -42.30 22.63 -30.72
CA THR A 43 -43.27 23.51 -30.08
C THR A 43 -44.20 22.78 -29.12
N SER A 44 -44.65 23.54 -28.11
CA SER A 44 -45.66 23.25 -27.10
C SER A 44 -47.03 22.79 -27.62
N SER A 45 -47.61 21.75 -27.01
CA SER A 45 -49.02 21.61 -26.56
C SER A 45 -49.20 20.20 -25.93
N SER A 46 -49.59 20.06 -24.66
CA SER A 46 -50.94 20.09 -24.07
C SER A 46 -51.58 18.68 -23.93
N LEU A 47 -52.04 18.39 -22.70
CA LEU A 47 -52.96 17.33 -22.22
C LEU A 47 -52.41 15.97 -21.72
N GLU A 48 -52.57 15.77 -20.40
CA GLU A 48 -52.74 14.49 -19.65
C GLU A 48 -54.04 13.73 -20.08
N PRO A 49 -54.32 12.43 -19.76
CA PRO A 49 -53.92 11.69 -18.54
C PRO A 49 -53.49 10.18 -18.61
N VAL A 50 -52.71 9.75 -17.60
CA VAL A 50 -52.50 8.45 -16.86
C VAL A 50 -53.44 7.24 -17.22
N PRO A 51 -53.05 5.91 -17.21
CA PRO A 51 -52.28 5.16 -16.17
C PRO A 51 -51.21 4.09 -16.57
N SER A 52 -50.34 3.81 -15.58
CA SER A 52 -49.40 2.67 -15.30
C SER A 52 -49.88 1.25 -15.73
N PRO A 53 -49.07 0.15 -15.83
CA PRO A 53 -47.81 -0.11 -15.10
C PRO A 53 -46.68 -0.95 -15.80
N CYS A 54 -45.50 -0.92 -15.15
CA CYS A 54 -44.44 -1.94 -15.00
C CYS A 54 -44.19 -3.00 -16.11
N LEU A 55 -42.91 -3.15 -16.51
CA LEU A 55 -42.05 -4.35 -16.30
C LEU A 55 -40.86 -4.37 -17.29
N ALA A 56 -39.66 -4.52 -16.74
CA ALA A 56 -38.54 -5.22 -17.39
C ALA A 56 -38.41 -6.61 -16.73
N PRO A 57 -37.54 -7.55 -17.15
CA PRO A 57 -36.79 -7.73 -18.40
C PRO A 57 -36.84 -9.18 -18.96
N GLY A 58 -36.24 -9.41 -20.13
CA GLY A 58 -35.50 -10.65 -20.44
C GLY A 58 -36.21 -11.75 -21.23
N SER A 59 -35.73 -12.03 -22.45
CA SER A 59 -35.88 -13.35 -23.06
C SER A 59 -34.73 -13.65 -24.02
N ALA A 60 -34.01 -14.71 -23.69
CA ALA A 60 -32.98 -15.34 -24.51
C ALA A 60 -33.64 -16.01 -25.73
N ARG A 61 -33.31 -15.58 -26.96
CA ARG A 61 -33.72 -16.31 -28.15
C ARG A 61 -32.73 -17.46 -28.43
N GLN A 62 -33.23 -18.68 -28.28
CA GLN A 62 -32.64 -19.90 -28.84
C GLN A 62 -32.40 -19.75 -30.34
N ALA A 63 -31.27 -20.27 -30.82
CA ALA A 63 -30.94 -20.39 -32.24
C ALA A 63 -32.02 -21.23 -32.96
N GLN A 64 -32.59 -20.68 -34.03
CA GLN A 64 -33.64 -21.35 -34.80
C GLN A 64 -33.04 -22.45 -35.70
N PRO A 65 -33.67 -23.63 -35.82
CA PRO A 65 -33.23 -24.68 -36.74
C PRO A 65 -33.53 -24.31 -38.20
N ALA A 66 -32.73 -24.86 -39.13
CA ALA A 66 -32.83 -24.59 -40.56
C ALA A 66 -34.21 -24.98 -41.15
N PRO A 67 -34.74 -24.20 -42.11
CA PRO A 67 -36.07 -24.44 -42.68
C PRO A 67 -36.16 -25.77 -43.44
N ARG A 68 -37.20 -26.55 -43.20
CA ARG A 68 -37.45 -27.84 -43.88
C ARG A 68 -38.01 -27.59 -45.28
N ILE A 69 -37.15 -27.65 -46.30
CA ILE A 69 -37.53 -27.44 -47.71
C ILE A 69 -37.75 -28.79 -48.40
N ARG A 70 -38.84 -28.90 -49.19
CA ARG A 70 -39.15 -30.08 -50.00
C ARG A 70 -38.10 -30.29 -51.11
N PRO A 71 -37.86 -31.52 -51.61
CA PRO A 71 -36.79 -31.80 -52.57
C PRO A 71 -36.80 -30.89 -53.81
N SER A 72 -37.98 -30.58 -54.34
CA SER A 72 -38.16 -29.68 -55.51
C SER A 72 -37.87 -28.19 -55.23
N GLY A 73 -37.78 -27.78 -53.96
CA GLY A 73 -37.46 -26.41 -53.56
C GLY A 73 -35.96 -26.17 -53.30
N LYS A 74 -35.14 -27.23 -53.33
CA LYS A 74 -33.69 -27.15 -53.06
C LYS A 74 -32.97 -26.37 -54.15
N ASP A 75 -33.36 -26.56 -55.41
CA ASP A 75 -32.75 -25.88 -56.55
C ASP A 75 -32.95 -24.36 -56.51
N PHE A 76 -34.10 -23.90 -55.99
CA PHE A 76 -34.37 -22.47 -55.81
C PHE A 76 -33.57 -21.88 -54.64
N LEU A 77 -33.40 -22.62 -53.54
CA LEU A 77 -32.53 -22.19 -52.44
C LEU A 77 -31.07 -22.08 -52.89
N GLU A 78 -30.57 -23.07 -53.63
CA GLU A 78 -29.20 -23.04 -54.15
C GLU A 78 -28.99 -21.90 -55.16
N ARG A 79 -29.95 -21.66 -56.06
CA ARG A 79 -29.87 -20.53 -57.01
C ARG A 79 -29.90 -19.18 -56.28
N GLY A 80 -30.66 -19.05 -55.19
CA GLY A 80 -30.68 -17.85 -54.36
C GLY A 80 -29.36 -17.61 -53.61
N GLN A 81 -28.70 -18.69 -53.15
CA GLN A 81 -27.40 -18.61 -52.49
C GLN A 81 -26.23 -18.42 -53.46
N LYS A 82 -26.36 -18.79 -54.73
CA LYS A 82 -25.32 -18.64 -55.78
C LYS A 82 -25.53 -17.42 -56.69
N GLY A 83 -26.43 -16.50 -56.30
CA GLY A 83 -26.71 -15.28 -57.08
C GLY A 83 -25.55 -14.27 -57.10
N THR A 84 -25.63 -13.27 -57.97
CA THR A 84 -24.58 -12.27 -58.21
C THR A 84 -24.10 -11.56 -56.94
N LEU A 85 -25.00 -11.35 -55.97
CA LEU A 85 -24.66 -10.79 -54.65
C LEU A 85 -23.77 -11.72 -53.81
N SER A 86 -23.98 -13.03 -53.88
CA SER A 86 -23.14 -14.02 -53.18
C SER A 86 -21.74 -14.06 -53.76
N LEU A 87 -21.62 -14.00 -55.10
CA LEU A 87 -20.33 -13.91 -55.78
C LEU A 87 -19.59 -12.62 -55.41
N LEU A 88 -20.32 -11.51 -55.25
CA LEU A 88 -19.77 -10.22 -54.82
C LEU A 88 -19.29 -10.24 -53.36
N LEU A 89 -20.04 -10.90 -52.45
CA LEU A 89 -19.57 -11.15 -51.08
C LEU A 89 -18.35 -12.08 -51.02
N GLN A 90 -18.27 -13.08 -51.90
CA GLN A 90 -17.15 -14.00 -51.99
C GLN A 90 -15.89 -13.30 -52.54
N LEU A 91 -16.02 -12.40 -53.51
CA LEU A 91 -14.94 -11.54 -54.01
C LEU A 91 -14.50 -10.50 -52.96
N GLN A 92 -15.39 -10.09 -52.07
CA GLN A 92 -15.07 -9.23 -50.93
C GLN A 92 -14.47 -10.00 -49.73
N GLY A 93 -14.21 -11.32 -49.88
CA GLY A 93 -13.48 -12.14 -48.92
C GLY A 93 -14.31 -12.62 -47.72
N ILE A 94 -15.64 -12.57 -47.80
CA ILE A 94 -16.53 -12.98 -46.70
C ILE A 94 -17.06 -14.39 -46.98
N SER A 95 -16.25 -15.42 -46.75
CA SER A 95 -16.72 -16.81 -46.76
C SER A 95 -17.38 -17.15 -45.41
N LEU A 96 -18.67 -17.49 -45.43
CA LEU A 96 -19.42 -17.98 -44.26
C LEU A 96 -19.35 -19.51 -44.08
N ASP A 97 -18.31 -20.16 -44.62
CA ASP A 97 -17.99 -21.54 -44.30
C ASP A 97 -16.62 -21.59 -43.63
N GLY A 98 -16.59 -22.11 -42.40
CA GLY A 98 -15.37 -22.28 -41.61
C GLY A 98 -15.36 -21.43 -40.35
N GLU A 99 -16.22 -21.77 -39.38
CA GLU A 99 -16.03 -21.35 -37.99
C GLU A 99 -14.72 -21.98 -37.49
N MET A 100 -13.61 -21.25 -37.67
CA MET A 100 -12.34 -21.58 -37.01
C MET A 100 -12.62 -21.55 -35.50
N PRO A 101 -12.30 -22.61 -34.72
CA PRO A 101 -12.51 -22.56 -33.30
C PRO A 101 -11.60 -21.45 -32.75
N ALA A 102 -12.20 -20.33 -32.38
CA ALA A 102 -11.54 -19.31 -31.58
C ALA A 102 -10.93 -20.05 -30.40
N LYS A 103 -9.59 -20.13 -30.34
CA LYS A 103 -8.88 -20.76 -29.23
C LYS A 103 -9.39 -20.08 -27.96
N ARG A 104 -10.34 -20.72 -27.29
CA ARG A 104 -10.79 -20.32 -25.96
C ARG A 104 -9.51 -20.32 -25.17
N LYS A 105 -9.06 -19.15 -24.72
CA LYS A 105 -7.98 -19.08 -23.74
C LYS A 105 -8.47 -19.97 -22.60
N GLU A 106 -7.81 -21.12 -22.41
CA GLU A 106 -8.15 -22.03 -21.33
C GLU A 106 -8.28 -21.21 -20.06
N ALA A 107 -9.39 -21.39 -19.33
CA ALA A 107 -9.62 -20.67 -18.10
C ALA A 107 -8.41 -20.93 -17.21
N LYS A 108 -7.61 -19.89 -16.94
CA LYS A 108 -6.38 -20.05 -16.16
C LYS A 108 -6.76 -20.54 -14.78
N ASP A 109 -6.19 -21.67 -14.39
CA ASP A 109 -6.27 -22.22 -13.04
C ASP A 109 -5.50 -21.30 -12.08
N TYR A 110 -6.15 -20.21 -11.64
CA TYR A 110 -5.55 -19.24 -10.74
C TYR A 110 -5.07 -19.87 -9.43
N GLU A 111 -5.69 -20.95 -8.97
CA GLU A 111 -5.22 -21.70 -7.80
C GLU A 111 -3.84 -22.31 -8.01
N LYS A 112 -3.62 -22.97 -9.15
CA LYS A 112 -2.31 -23.56 -9.50
C LYS A 112 -1.27 -22.46 -9.74
N GLU A 113 -1.65 -21.36 -10.39
CA GLU A 113 -0.77 -20.21 -10.61
C GLU A 113 -0.40 -19.53 -9.29
N ASN A 114 -1.35 -19.36 -8.37
CA ASN A 114 -1.11 -18.82 -7.03
C ASN A 114 -0.18 -19.72 -6.22
N VAL A 115 -0.35 -21.05 -6.27
CA VAL A 115 0.56 -21.99 -5.59
C VAL A 115 1.98 -21.92 -6.18
N ARG A 116 2.11 -21.85 -7.51
CA ARG A 116 3.41 -21.67 -8.17
C ARG A 116 4.06 -20.34 -7.76
N ARG A 117 3.29 -19.26 -7.77
CA ARG A 117 3.72 -17.93 -7.34
C ARG A 117 4.17 -17.90 -5.87
N ILE A 118 3.43 -18.55 -4.97
CA ILE A 118 3.81 -18.66 -3.55
C ILE A 118 5.15 -19.41 -3.40
N LYS A 119 5.32 -20.54 -4.11
CA LYS A 119 6.57 -21.31 -4.09
C LYS A 119 7.76 -20.51 -4.66
N GLU A 120 7.54 -19.73 -5.72
CA GLU A 120 8.54 -18.84 -6.29
C GLU A 120 8.93 -17.71 -5.32
N ILE A 121 7.96 -17.11 -4.64
CA ILE A 121 8.21 -16.09 -3.60
C ILE A 121 9.05 -16.70 -2.48
N GLN A 122 8.69 -17.88 -1.98
CA GLN A 122 9.45 -18.58 -0.95
C GLN A 122 10.89 -18.89 -1.40
N ARG A 123 11.07 -19.34 -2.65
CA ARG A 123 12.40 -19.58 -3.23
C ARG A 123 13.23 -18.30 -3.27
N LYS A 124 12.66 -17.21 -3.78
CA LYS A 124 13.33 -15.90 -3.85
C LYS A 124 13.66 -15.33 -2.48
N CYS A 125 12.78 -15.51 -1.49
CA CYS A 125 13.05 -15.11 -0.10
C CYS A 125 14.24 -15.89 0.48
N LYS A 126 14.26 -17.22 0.33
CA LYS A 126 15.39 -18.06 0.77
C LYS A 126 16.71 -17.73 0.06
N GLU A 127 16.64 -17.36 -1.22
CA GLU A 127 17.81 -16.97 -2.00
C GLU A 127 18.34 -15.60 -1.58
N LYS A 128 17.46 -14.63 -1.31
CA LYS A 128 17.83 -13.33 -0.75
C LYS A 128 18.43 -13.46 0.64
N GLU A 129 17.88 -14.32 1.49
CA GLU A 129 18.44 -14.62 2.80
C GLU A 129 19.85 -15.21 2.68
N ARG A 130 20.05 -16.20 1.79
CA ARG A 130 21.39 -16.75 1.50
C ARG A 130 22.36 -15.72 0.92
N ALA A 131 21.92 -14.90 -0.04
CA ALA A 131 22.75 -13.83 -0.60
C ALA A 131 23.10 -12.78 0.46
N GLN A 132 22.16 -12.47 1.34
CA GLN A 132 22.38 -11.59 2.48
C GLN A 132 23.39 -12.21 3.44
N GLU A 133 23.26 -13.49 3.82
CA GLU A 133 24.24 -14.22 4.64
C GLU A 133 25.64 -14.26 4.01
N HIS A 134 25.74 -14.38 2.68
CA HIS A 134 27.02 -14.32 1.96
C HIS A 134 27.61 -12.89 1.88
N SER A 135 26.76 -11.86 1.86
CA SER A 135 27.16 -10.44 1.81
C SER A 135 27.42 -9.83 3.19
N GLN A 136 26.83 -10.39 4.25
CA GLN A 136 27.12 -10.02 5.63
C GLN A 136 28.59 -10.37 5.87
N PRO A 137 29.42 -9.45 6.39
CA PRO A 137 30.74 -9.83 6.85
C PRO A 137 30.53 -10.98 7.83
N LYS A 138 31.19 -12.14 7.59
CA LYS A 138 31.16 -13.28 8.51
C LYS A 138 31.33 -12.69 9.90
N PRO A 139 30.33 -12.81 10.81
CA PRO A 139 30.49 -12.28 12.15
C PRO A 139 31.79 -12.90 12.64
N VAL A 140 32.74 -12.03 13.02
CA VAL A 140 34.02 -12.48 13.56
C VAL A 140 33.70 -13.53 14.59
N LYS A 141 34.22 -14.73 14.33
CA LYS A 141 34.17 -15.96 15.14
C LYS A 141 33.54 -15.66 16.49
N ALA A 142 32.34 -16.23 16.73
CA ALA A 142 31.65 -16.17 18.01
C ALA A 142 32.68 -16.08 19.14
N LEU A 143 32.63 -14.97 19.88
CA LEU A 143 33.40 -14.76 21.11
C LEU A 143 33.52 -16.11 21.79
N TRP A 144 34.74 -16.63 21.78
CA TRP A 144 35.24 -17.83 22.44
C TRP A 144 34.32 -18.19 23.60
N LYS A 145 33.36 -19.07 23.33
CA LYS A 145 32.52 -19.61 24.38
C LYS A 145 33.44 -20.50 25.19
N SER A 146 33.87 -20.02 26.35
CA SER A 146 34.66 -20.86 27.25
C SER A 146 33.86 -22.15 27.53
N GLN A 147 34.54 -23.29 27.53
CA GLN A 147 33.95 -24.62 27.72
C GLN A 147 33.10 -24.73 29.00
N LYS A 148 33.33 -23.81 29.96
CA LYS A 148 32.57 -23.62 31.19
C LYS A 148 31.08 -23.31 30.97
N TYR A 149 30.69 -22.76 29.81
CA TYR A 149 29.31 -22.33 29.53
C TYR A 149 28.67 -23.05 28.34
N GLU A 150 29.31 -24.09 27.79
CA GLU A 150 28.77 -24.82 26.63
C GLU A 150 27.52 -25.64 27.00
N ASN A 151 27.49 -26.18 28.23
CA ASN A 151 26.39 -27.01 28.75
C ASN A 151 25.48 -26.29 29.76
N VAL A 152 25.60 -24.96 29.89
CA VAL A 152 24.75 -24.20 30.81
C VAL A 152 23.44 -23.85 30.10
N GLU A 153 22.40 -24.64 30.39
CA GLU A 153 21.08 -24.37 29.86
C GLU A 153 20.51 -23.05 30.40
N SER A 154 19.80 -22.31 29.54
CA SER A 154 19.18 -21.05 29.93
C SER A 154 18.11 -21.28 31.00
N LYS A 155 18.15 -20.50 32.10
CA LYS A 155 17.08 -20.50 33.12
C LYS A 155 15.72 -20.12 32.53
N VAL A 156 15.70 -19.41 31.40
CA VAL A 156 14.48 -19.09 30.64
C VAL A 156 13.93 -20.34 29.93
N LYS A 157 14.80 -21.22 29.42
CA LYS A 157 14.39 -22.53 28.86
C LYS A 157 13.73 -23.39 29.95
N ALA A 158 14.28 -23.40 31.16
CA ALA A 158 13.68 -24.08 32.30
C ALA A 158 12.30 -23.48 32.67
N LYS A 159 12.15 -22.15 32.66
CA LYS A 159 10.87 -21.46 32.90
C LYS A 159 9.82 -21.69 31.81
N LEU A 160 10.23 -22.01 30.58
CA LEU A 160 9.33 -22.34 29.48
C LEU A 160 8.96 -23.84 29.44
N GLN A 161 9.84 -24.72 29.94
CA GLN A 161 9.60 -26.15 30.07
C GLN A 161 8.86 -26.53 31.36
N GLU A 162 8.90 -25.65 32.38
CA GLU A 162 8.01 -25.69 33.54
C GLU A 162 6.59 -25.48 33.00
N THR A 163 5.93 -26.60 32.68
CA THR A 163 4.57 -26.66 32.18
C THR A 163 3.69 -25.76 33.03
N SER A 164 3.01 -24.82 32.38
CA SER A 164 2.01 -23.97 33.00
C SER A 164 1.14 -24.80 33.97
N PRO A 165 0.86 -24.32 35.19
CA PRO A 165 -0.06 -25.02 36.07
C PRO A 165 -1.39 -25.26 35.32
N PRO A 166 -2.07 -26.40 35.54
CA PRO A 166 -3.33 -26.70 34.88
C PRO A 166 -4.28 -25.50 35.04
N PRO A 167 -5.00 -25.11 33.98
CA PRO A 167 -5.87 -23.94 34.01
C PRO A 167 -6.88 -24.11 35.15
N ASN A 168 -6.87 -23.14 36.05
CA ASN A 168 -7.77 -23.05 37.19
C ASN A 168 -9.23 -23.29 36.70
N PRO A 169 -10.00 -24.25 37.24
CA PRO A 169 -11.32 -24.61 36.72
C PRO A 169 -12.31 -23.43 36.67
N GLU A 170 -12.09 -22.39 37.47
CA GLU A 170 -12.87 -21.15 37.45
C GLU A 170 -12.65 -20.33 36.16
N ALA A 171 -11.46 -20.39 35.56
CA ALA A 171 -11.11 -19.63 34.35
C ALA A 171 -11.80 -20.13 33.08
N VAL A 172 -12.39 -21.35 33.11
CA VAL A 172 -13.12 -21.93 31.97
C VAL A 172 -14.44 -21.21 31.70
N ASN A 173 -14.96 -20.46 32.68
CA ASN A 173 -16.25 -19.77 32.60
C ASN A 173 -16.15 -18.33 32.06
N PHE A 174 -14.97 -17.71 32.09
CA PHE A 174 -14.83 -16.28 31.81
C PHE A 174 -14.44 -15.93 30.37
N LEU A 175 -14.13 -16.92 29.52
CA LEU A 175 -13.77 -16.71 28.10
C LEU A 175 -14.74 -17.34 27.10
N ARG A 176 -15.88 -17.87 27.57
CA ARG A 176 -16.90 -18.55 26.74
C ARG A 176 -18.05 -17.64 26.31
N ALA A 177 -17.85 -16.32 26.20
CA ALA A 177 -18.93 -15.40 25.83
C ALA A 177 -19.12 -15.25 24.31
N TYR A 178 -18.10 -15.54 23.48
CA TYR A 178 -18.16 -15.22 22.03
C TYR A 178 -17.64 -16.32 21.08
N SER A 179 -17.30 -17.51 21.56
CA SER A 179 -16.79 -18.60 20.70
C SER A 179 -17.86 -19.43 19.98
N ARG A 180 -19.15 -19.09 20.13
CA ARG A 180 -20.25 -19.81 19.49
C ARG A 180 -21.07 -18.92 18.54
N CYS A 181 -20.44 -18.51 17.45
CA CYS A 181 -21.15 -18.02 16.27
C CYS A 181 -20.64 -18.74 15.02
N GLY A 182 -20.94 -20.04 14.94
CA GLY A 182 -21.10 -20.71 13.64
C GLY A 182 -22.43 -20.30 13.01
N SER A 183 -22.52 -20.36 11.69
CA SER A 183 -23.68 -19.94 10.89
C SER A 183 -25.02 -20.44 11.44
N GLY A 184 -25.92 -19.52 11.81
CA GLY A 184 -27.36 -19.79 11.84
C GLY A 184 -28.14 -19.62 13.15
N ILE A 185 -27.57 -19.15 14.25
CA ILE A 185 -28.32 -18.99 15.51
C ILE A 185 -28.47 -17.50 15.87
N LYS A 186 -29.72 -17.01 15.91
CA LYS A 186 -30.05 -15.64 16.34
C LYS A 186 -29.82 -15.52 17.86
N PRO A 187 -29.06 -14.54 18.37
CA PRO A 187 -28.93 -14.36 19.81
C PRO A 187 -30.26 -13.87 20.40
N CYS A 188 -30.85 -14.67 21.29
CA CYS A 188 -31.98 -14.24 22.11
C CYS A 188 -31.54 -13.09 23.02
N ARG A 189 -32.26 -11.98 22.93
CA ARG A 189 -32.12 -10.79 23.78
C ARG A 189 -32.27 -11.20 25.26
N PRO A 190 -31.31 -10.93 26.16
CA PRO A 190 -31.52 -11.21 27.57
C PRO A 190 -32.59 -10.26 28.12
N LEU A 191 -33.61 -10.86 28.74
CA LEU A 191 -34.61 -10.17 29.56
C LEU A 191 -33.92 -9.54 30.76
N SER A 192 -34.33 -8.31 31.11
CA SER A 192 -33.80 -7.51 32.21
C SER A 192 -33.75 -8.27 33.55
N PRO A 193 -32.79 -7.97 34.47
CA PRO A 193 -32.73 -8.64 35.75
C PRO A 193 -33.92 -8.21 36.61
N ARG A 194 -34.78 -9.17 36.98
CA ARG A 194 -35.73 -8.99 38.09
C ARG A 194 -34.96 -9.11 39.42
N PRO A 195 -35.19 -8.24 40.41
CA PRO A 195 -34.61 -8.39 41.73
C PRO A 195 -35.16 -9.67 42.40
N GLY A 196 -34.24 -10.48 42.91
CA GLY A 196 -34.50 -11.79 43.49
C GLY A 196 -35.46 -11.73 44.68
N ARG A 197 -36.54 -12.51 44.58
CA ARG A 197 -37.45 -12.82 45.67
C ARG A 197 -36.77 -13.82 46.60
N ALA A 198 -36.76 -13.51 47.90
CA ALA A 198 -36.29 -14.37 48.97
C ALA A 198 -36.94 -15.77 48.91
N LYS A 199 -36.14 -16.81 49.14
CA LYS A 199 -36.64 -18.10 49.61
C LYS A 199 -36.59 -18.11 51.13
N ALA A 200 -37.78 -18.20 51.73
CA ALA A 200 -37.95 -18.65 53.09
C ALA A 200 -37.72 -20.16 53.17
N GLY A 201 -37.08 -20.59 54.25
CA GLY A 201 -37.07 -21.95 54.78
C GLY A 201 -36.79 -21.83 56.26
N ALA A 202 -37.80 -22.11 57.08
CA ALA A 202 -37.73 -22.25 58.53
C ALA A 202 -36.76 -23.41 58.89
N ASP A 203 -36.09 -23.43 60.04
CA ASP A 203 -36.69 -23.80 61.32
C ASP A 203 -35.78 -23.41 62.52
N THR A 204 -36.43 -22.88 63.58
CA THR A 204 -36.24 -23.20 65.02
C THR A 204 -35.12 -22.56 65.87
N GLU A 205 -35.58 -22.10 67.05
CA GLU A 205 -34.94 -21.57 68.27
C GLU A 205 -34.44 -20.11 68.32
N ALA A 206 -35.16 -19.31 69.13
CA ALA A 206 -34.67 -18.07 69.75
C ALA A 206 -33.72 -18.39 70.93
N PRO A 207 -32.87 -17.47 71.40
CA PRO A 207 -33.36 -16.46 72.34
C PRO A 207 -32.73 -15.07 72.21
N GLU A 208 -33.35 -14.16 72.95
CA GLU A 208 -33.11 -12.72 73.11
C GLU A 208 -31.66 -12.33 73.45
N ALA A 209 -31.20 -11.20 72.90
CA ALA A 209 -30.39 -10.24 73.64
C ALA A 209 -30.37 -8.86 72.95
N GLN A 210 -30.76 -7.89 73.76
CA GLN A 210 -30.73 -6.43 73.65
C GLN A 210 -29.67 -5.79 72.72
N GLY A 211 -30.12 -4.72 72.05
CA GLY A 211 -29.36 -3.47 71.97
C GLY A 211 -28.32 -3.36 70.86
N THR A 212 -28.68 -2.73 69.76
CA THR A 212 -28.06 -1.48 69.28
C THR A 212 -28.70 -1.10 67.95
N GLU A 213 -29.39 0.03 67.93
CA GLU A 213 -29.93 0.64 66.72
C GLU A 213 -28.75 1.19 65.88
N THR A 214 -28.12 0.36 65.06
CA THR A 214 -27.35 0.87 63.92
C THR A 214 -28.32 1.38 62.87
N LYS A 215 -28.73 2.63 63.09
CA LYS A 215 -29.38 3.53 62.15
C LYS A 215 -28.54 3.53 60.85
N MET A 216 -28.92 2.72 59.87
CA MET A 216 -28.42 2.84 58.50
C MET A 216 -28.94 4.17 57.96
N GLN A 217 -28.22 5.25 58.26
CA GLN A 217 -28.47 6.56 57.72
C GLN A 217 -27.95 6.56 56.28
N VAL A 218 -28.70 5.94 55.37
CA VAL A 218 -28.60 6.30 53.96
C VAL A 218 -29.08 7.75 53.91
N GLN A 219 -28.17 8.71 53.71
CA GLN A 219 -28.52 10.05 53.27
C GLN A 219 -29.12 9.98 51.85
N GLY A 220 -30.26 9.30 51.74
CA GLY A 220 -31.12 9.32 50.58
C GLY A 220 -32.18 10.35 50.89
N ARG A 221 -32.13 11.48 50.20
CA ARG A 221 -33.30 12.36 50.10
C ARG A 221 -34.51 11.44 49.87
N SER A 222 -35.60 11.57 50.63
CA SER A 222 -36.80 10.77 50.35
C SER A 222 -37.25 11.12 48.94
N ILE A 223 -36.97 10.26 47.97
CA ILE A 223 -37.33 10.52 46.58
C ILE A 223 -38.83 10.25 46.47
N ASP A 224 -39.62 11.30 46.28
CA ASP A 224 -41.03 11.18 45.92
C ASP A 224 -41.12 10.50 44.55
N PHE A 225 -41.21 9.16 44.52
CA PHE A 225 -41.26 8.39 43.28
C PHE A 225 -42.43 8.80 42.37
N ILE A 226 -43.51 9.32 42.96
CA ILE A 226 -44.66 9.87 42.22
C ILE A 226 -44.26 11.13 41.46
N ARG A 227 -43.59 12.09 42.13
CA ARG A 227 -43.10 13.32 41.48
C ARG A 227 -41.96 13.02 40.51
N HIS A 228 -41.06 12.11 40.87
CA HIS A 228 -39.97 11.66 39.99
C HIS A 228 -40.51 11.00 38.72
N ASN A 229 -41.46 10.07 38.83
CA ASN A 229 -42.08 9.44 37.65
C ASN A 229 -42.89 10.44 36.82
N ALA A 230 -43.63 11.36 37.44
CA ALA A 230 -44.37 12.40 36.73
C ALA A 230 -43.44 13.33 35.94
N CYS A 231 -42.33 13.75 36.55
CA CYS A 231 -41.31 14.56 35.88
C CYS A 231 -40.58 13.77 34.79
N SER A 232 -40.23 12.50 35.03
CA SER A 232 -39.58 11.63 34.05
C SER A 232 -40.50 11.32 32.86
N ALA A 233 -41.80 11.12 33.09
CA ALA A 233 -42.80 10.92 32.04
C ALA A 233 -43.00 12.18 31.20
N LYS A 234 -43.05 13.37 31.83
CA LYS A 234 -43.12 14.66 31.12
C LYS A 234 -41.87 14.93 30.26
N ARG A 235 -40.71 14.42 30.67
CA ARG A 235 -39.41 14.61 29.97
C ARG A 235 -39.07 13.47 29.00
N ALA A 236 -39.82 12.37 29.01
CA ALA A 236 -39.52 11.24 28.14
C ALA A 236 -39.65 11.67 26.68
N PRO A 237 -38.61 11.52 25.86
CA PRO A 237 -38.70 11.90 24.45
C PRO A 237 -39.74 11.03 23.77
N LEU A 238 -40.69 11.67 23.08
CA LEU A 238 -41.67 10.96 22.28
C LEU A 238 -40.95 10.06 21.29
N ARG A 239 -41.16 8.74 21.41
CA ARG A 239 -40.65 7.78 20.43
C ARG A 239 -41.37 8.03 19.12
N ARG A 240 -40.62 8.52 18.13
CA ARG A 240 -41.11 8.68 16.76
C ARG A 240 -41.50 7.32 16.18
N SER A 241 -42.54 7.30 15.35
CA SER A 241 -42.97 6.10 14.64
C SER A 241 -41.83 5.49 13.82
N GLN A 242 -41.92 4.19 13.55
CA GLN A 242 -40.90 3.45 12.81
C GLN A 242 -40.69 4.02 11.39
N SER A 243 -41.76 4.51 10.75
CA SER A 243 -41.69 5.18 9.45
C SER A 243 -40.93 6.50 9.48
N LEU A 244 -41.12 7.32 10.51
CA LEU A 244 -40.38 8.57 10.69
C LEU A 244 -38.89 8.33 11.03
N GLN A 245 -38.58 7.24 11.75
CA GLN A 245 -37.20 6.83 11.97
C GLN A 245 -36.53 6.36 10.68
N ALA A 246 -37.23 5.59 9.83
CA ALA A 246 -36.72 5.14 8.54
C ALA A 246 -36.45 6.33 7.58
N LEU A 247 -37.35 7.32 7.54
CA LEU A 247 -37.13 8.54 6.76
C LEU A 247 -35.95 9.37 7.28
N ALA A 248 -35.78 9.46 8.60
CA ALA A 248 -34.61 10.13 9.19
C ALA A 248 -33.30 9.42 8.85
N GLN A 249 -33.30 8.08 8.82
CA GLN A 249 -32.15 7.27 8.42
C GLN A 249 -31.81 7.45 6.93
N LEU A 250 -32.82 7.51 6.05
CA LEU A 250 -32.62 7.78 4.63
C LEU A 250 -32.04 9.17 4.39
N ARG A 251 -32.57 10.21 5.07
CA ARG A 251 -32.00 11.57 5.01
C ARG A 251 -30.54 11.62 5.47
N GLN A 252 -30.22 10.92 6.57
CA GLN A 252 -28.83 10.79 7.02
C GLN A 252 -27.95 10.05 6.01
N GLN A 253 -28.48 9.02 5.34
CA GLN A 253 -27.76 8.33 4.27
C GLN A 253 -27.52 9.24 3.07
N GLU A 254 -28.51 10.02 2.64
CA GLU A 254 -28.40 11.01 1.57
C GLU A 254 -27.35 12.07 1.91
N GLU A 255 -27.34 12.59 3.15
CA GLU A 255 -26.32 13.51 3.65
C GLU A 255 -24.92 12.88 3.64
N ASN A 256 -24.80 11.62 4.07
CA ASN A 256 -23.54 10.87 4.03
C ASN A 256 -23.07 10.53 2.60
N ASN A 257 -24.02 10.39 1.67
CA ASN A 257 -23.74 10.18 0.25
C ASN A 257 -23.36 11.50 -0.46
N ALA A 258 -23.90 12.63 0.00
CA ALA A 258 -23.58 13.98 -0.48
C ALA A 258 -22.21 14.46 0.01
N ARG A 259 -21.71 13.96 1.16
CA ARG A 259 -20.32 14.14 1.57
C ARG A 259 -19.41 13.55 0.48
N GLN A 260 -18.45 14.35 0.00
CA GLN A 260 -17.55 13.97 -1.10
C GLN A 260 -16.78 12.68 -0.78
N LYS A 261 -17.29 11.54 -1.26
CA LYS A 261 -16.64 10.25 -1.14
C LYS A 261 -15.44 10.20 -2.08
N GLY A 262 -14.34 9.61 -1.60
CA GLY A 262 -13.09 9.48 -2.36
C GLY A 262 -12.11 10.64 -2.17
N HIS A 263 -12.45 11.68 -1.39
CA HIS A 263 -11.47 12.68 -0.99
C HIS A 263 -10.53 12.10 0.06
N VAL A 264 -9.23 12.28 -0.15
CA VAL A 264 -8.20 11.86 0.79
C VAL A 264 -8.22 12.83 1.97
N PRO A 265 -8.39 12.36 3.21
CA PRO A 265 -8.33 13.22 4.39
C PRO A 265 -7.06 14.07 4.43
N GLN A 266 -7.21 15.33 4.87
CA GLN A 266 -6.13 16.32 4.90
C GLN A 266 -4.86 15.80 5.61
N TYR A 267 -5.02 15.10 6.73
CA TYR A 267 -3.88 14.54 7.48
C TYR A 267 -3.02 13.55 6.67
N LEU A 268 -3.59 12.85 5.69
CA LEU A 268 -2.84 11.95 4.81
C LEU A 268 -2.03 12.73 3.76
N LEU A 269 -2.57 13.87 3.30
CA LEU A 269 -1.85 14.77 2.39
C LEU A 269 -0.66 15.41 3.12
N GLU A 270 -0.92 15.96 4.31
CA GLU A 270 0.12 16.53 5.19
C GLU A 270 1.19 15.50 5.53
N ARG A 271 0.80 14.25 5.80
CA ARG A 271 1.75 13.16 6.07
C ARG A 271 2.63 12.82 4.86
N LYS A 272 2.08 12.83 3.64
CA LYS A 272 2.87 12.65 2.40
C LYS A 272 3.86 13.78 2.20
N GLU A 273 3.46 15.02 2.48
CA GLU A 273 4.34 16.18 2.39
C GLU A 273 5.47 16.10 3.41
N LEU A 274 5.16 15.71 4.65
CA LEU A 274 6.15 15.51 5.70
C LEU A 274 7.17 14.43 5.31
N TRP A 275 6.72 13.30 4.76
CA TRP A 275 7.64 12.28 4.23
C TRP A 275 8.50 12.77 3.09
N ARG A 276 7.94 13.59 2.18
CA ARG A 276 8.69 14.21 1.09
C ARG A 276 9.78 15.13 1.64
N ARG A 277 9.44 16.01 2.58
CA ARG A 277 10.40 16.92 3.24
C ARG A 277 11.51 16.15 3.94
N GLN A 278 11.15 15.13 4.73
CA GLN A 278 12.14 14.30 5.41
C GLN A 278 13.03 13.51 4.43
N ALA A 279 12.49 13.04 3.30
CA ALA A 279 13.29 12.37 2.28
C ALA A 279 14.27 13.34 1.60
N GLU A 280 13.83 14.57 1.33
CA GLU A 280 14.68 15.63 0.78
C GLU A 280 15.78 16.03 1.77
N GLU A 281 15.46 16.21 3.05
CA GLU A 281 16.44 16.47 4.11
C GLU A 281 17.45 15.32 4.22
N ARG A 282 16.98 14.06 4.19
CA ARG A 282 17.87 12.90 4.18
C ARG A 282 18.78 12.87 2.96
N LEU A 283 18.28 13.24 1.79
CA LEU A 283 19.07 13.29 0.56
C LEU A 283 20.10 14.42 0.60
N ARG A 284 19.73 15.60 1.12
CA ARG A 284 20.64 16.74 1.31
C ARG A 284 21.75 16.44 2.32
N ASN A 285 21.40 15.71 3.38
CA ASN A 285 22.34 15.30 4.43
C ASN A 285 23.07 14.00 4.10
N LEU A 286 22.74 13.32 3.00
CA LEU A 286 23.42 12.10 2.61
C LEU A 286 24.85 12.49 2.23
N PRO A 287 25.88 12.05 2.98
CA PRO A 287 27.25 12.30 2.57
C PRO A 287 27.48 11.62 1.23
N ASP A 288 28.19 12.30 0.32
CA ASP A 288 28.54 11.76 -0.98
C ASP A 288 29.18 10.36 -0.79
N PRO A 289 28.71 9.31 -1.49
CA PRO A 289 29.15 7.93 -1.26
C PRO A 289 30.66 7.73 -1.51
N ASP A 290 31.26 8.63 -2.29
CA ASP A 290 32.68 8.63 -2.62
C ASP A 290 33.55 9.39 -1.59
N THR A 291 32.94 10.03 -0.59
CA THR A 291 33.68 10.84 0.40
C THR A 291 34.35 9.92 1.42
N PRO A 292 35.70 9.87 1.46
CA PRO A 292 36.38 9.06 2.45
C PRO A 292 36.19 9.63 3.87
N PRO A 293 36.15 8.77 4.91
CA PRO A 293 35.97 9.21 6.30
C PRO A 293 37.11 10.15 6.73
N GLY A 294 36.79 11.18 7.53
CA GLY A 294 37.76 12.18 7.98
C GLY A 294 38.22 13.17 6.89
N HIS A 295 37.57 13.17 5.73
CA HIS A 295 37.83 14.12 4.65
C HIS A 295 36.60 14.98 4.35
N THR A 296 36.82 16.16 3.81
CA THR A 296 35.77 17.10 3.39
C THR A 296 36.00 17.53 1.95
N LEU A 297 34.92 17.73 1.19
CA LEU A 297 34.99 18.24 -0.19
C LEU A 297 35.53 19.67 -0.20
N MET A 298 36.58 19.91 -0.98
CA MET A 298 37.12 21.25 -1.21
C MET A 298 36.12 22.11 -2.00
N PRO A 299 35.79 23.33 -1.54
CA PRO A 299 34.97 24.27 -2.31
C PRO A 299 35.55 24.54 -3.70
N GLU A 300 34.69 24.67 -4.70
CA GLU A 300 35.13 24.82 -6.09
C GLU A 300 35.97 26.09 -6.33
N ALA A 301 35.62 27.21 -5.71
CA ALA A 301 36.39 28.45 -5.81
C ALA A 301 37.84 28.26 -5.33
N GLN A 302 38.02 27.67 -4.14
CA GLN A 302 39.35 27.38 -3.59
C GLN A 302 40.12 26.38 -4.45
N ARG A 303 39.44 25.38 -5.03
CA ARG A 303 40.04 24.43 -5.97
C ARG A 303 40.58 25.12 -7.23
N LEU A 304 39.82 26.07 -7.79
CA LEU A 304 40.23 26.81 -8.98
C LEU A 304 41.39 27.77 -8.68
N GLU A 305 41.37 28.43 -7.53
CA GLU A 305 42.46 29.29 -7.06
C GLU A 305 43.76 28.50 -6.86
N THR A 306 43.69 27.35 -6.17
CA THR A 306 44.87 26.49 -5.99
C THR A 306 45.40 25.97 -7.32
N LEU A 307 44.52 25.58 -8.24
CA LEU A 307 44.89 25.15 -9.58
C LEU A 307 45.56 26.27 -10.39
N SER A 308 45.08 27.52 -10.30
CA SER A 308 45.70 28.65 -10.98
C SER A 308 47.09 28.95 -10.43
N ASN A 309 47.24 28.94 -9.10
CA ASN A 309 48.53 29.12 -8.42
C ASN A 309 49.54 28.04 -8.82
N LEU A 310 49.11 26.77 -8.89
CA LEU A 310 49.96 25.67 -9.33
C LEU A 310 50.41 25.85 -10.77
N LYS A 311 49.52 26.25 -11.69
CA LYS A 311 49.90 26.54 -13.08
C LYS A 311 50.91 27.69 -13.20
N GLN A 312 50.71 28.77 -12.44
CA GLN A 312 51.66 29.88 -12.42
C GLN A 312 53.05 29.44 -11.91
N SER A 313 53.09 28.62 -10.86
CA SER A 313 54.34 28.07 -10.34
C SER A 313 55.02 27.10 -11.30
N GLN A 314 54.24 26.30 -12.04
CA GLN A 314 54.74 25.42 -13.10
C GLN A 314 55.41 26.24 -14.21
N GLU A 315 54.76 27.31 -14.67
CA GLU A 315 55.33 28.23 -15.67
C GLU A 315 56.63 28.89 -15.18
N GLN A 316 56.69 29.28 -13.91
CA GLN A 316 57.90 29.84 -13.31
C GLN A 316 59.05 28.82 -13.27
N LEU A 317 58.79 27.58 -12.82
CA LEU A 317 59.81 26.52 -12.81
C LEU A 317 60.27 26.13 -14.22
N LEU A 318 59.36 26.12 -15.19
CA LEU A 318 59.71 25.89 -16.60
C LEU A 318 60.61 27.01 -17.13
N LYS A 319 60.30 28.28 -16.82
CA LYS A 319 61.17 29.42 -17.15
C LYS A 319 62.55 29.25 -16.53
N ASP A 320 62.62 28.91 -15.25
CA ASP A 320 63.89 28.68 -14.54
C ASP A 320 64.71 27.54 -15.15
N LEU A 321 64.04 26.46 -15.57
CA LEU A 321 64.67 25.32 -16.23
C LEU A 321 65.24 25.71 -17.60
N VAL A 322 64.48 26.48 -18.39
CA VAL A 322 64.89 26.98 -19.71
C VAL A 322 66.04 27.99 -19.60
N LEU A 323 66.08 28.80 -18.52
CA LEU A 323 67.14 29.76 -18.26
C LEU A 323 68.45 29.12 -17.77
N LEU A 324 68.48 27.80 -17.49
CA LEU A 324 69.72 27.13 -17.14
C LEU A 324 70.70 27.11 -18.32
N PRO A 325 72.00 27.38 -18.10
CA PRO A 325 73.03 27.23 -19.12
C PRO A 325 73.04 25.82 -19.73
N MET A 326 73.12 25.72 -21.07
CA MET A 326 73.08 24.43 -21.77
C MET A 326 74.29 23.52 -21.46
N ARG A 327 75.45 24.09 -21.11
CA ARG A 327 76.62 23.33 -20.61
C ARG A 327 76.52 23.20 -19.09
N GLY A 328 76.07 22.04 -18.63
CA GLY A 328 75.77 21.74 -17.23
C GLY A 328 76.79 20.83 -16.56
N ASP A 329 78.09 21.01 -16.83
CA ASP A 329 79.11 20.02 -16.45
C ASP A 329 79.48 20.07 -14.95
N SER A 330 79.09 21.14 -14.24
CA SER A 330 79.31 21.22 -12.79
C SER A 330 78.25 20.45 -12.00
N LEU A 331 78.67 19.69 -10.99
CA LEU A 331 77.77 18.95 -10.09
C LEU A 331 76.68 19.83 -9.46
N ARG A 332 77.00 21.11 -9.18
CA ARG A 332 76.03 22.08 -8.65
C ARG A 332 74.89 22.35 -9.64
N MET A 333 75.21 22.51 -10.92
CA MET A 333 74.20 22.74 -11.96
C MET A 333 73.36 21.50 -12.22
N GLN A 334 73.97 20.32 -12.21
CA GLN A 334 73.25 19.04 -12.31
C GLN A 334 72.26 18.87 -11.15
N LYS A 335 72.69 19.12 -9.91
CA LYS A 335 71.80 19.09 -8.73
C LYS A 335 70.65 20.07 -8.85
N ARG A 336 70.93 21.33 -9.22
CA ARG A 336 69.88 22.36 -9.43
C ARG A 336 68.87 21.94 -10.49
N ARG A 337 69.31 21.35 -11.60
CA ARG A 337 68.42 20.85 -12.66
C ARG A 337 67.51 19.73 -12.13
N VAL A 338 68.08 18.73 -11.47
CA VAL A 338 67.31 17.61 -10.89
C VAL A 338 66.33 18.11 -9.84
N GLU A 339 66.70 19.09 -9.02
CA GLU A 339 65.80 19.72 -8.06
C GLU A 339 64.62 20.43 -8.73
N LEU A 340 64.85 21.17 -9.83
CA LEU A 340 63.79 21.81 -10.61
C LEU A 340 62.87 20.77 -11.24
N GLU A 341 63.42 19.74 -11.88
CA GLU A 341 62.63 18.64 -12.49
C GLU A 341 61.78 17.91 -11.45
N ARG A 342 62.32 17.65 -10.24
CA ARG A 342 61.59 17.02 -9.13
C ARG A 342 60.45 17.90 -8.61
N LYS A 343 60.67 19.21 -8.49
CA LYS A 343 59.61 20.16 -8.10
C LYS A 343 58.52 20.22 -9.18
N LEU A 344 58.93 20.18 -10.46
CA LEU A 344 58.02 20.17 -11.59
C LEU A 344 57.13 18.92 -11.57
N SER A 345 57.70 17.73 -11.34
CA SER A 345 56.91 16.50 -11.22
C SER A 345 55.92 16.54 -10.03
N GLN A 346 56.31 17.14 -8.90
CA GLN A 346 55.41 17.32 -7.76
C GLN A 346 54.24 18.25 -8.08
N ILE A 347 54.51 19.34 -8.81
CA ILE A 347 53.48 20.29 -9.23
C ILE A 347 52.56 19.67 -10.28
N ASP A 348 53.09 18.88 -11.22
CA ASP A 348 52.29 18.16 -12.21
C ASP A 348 51.34 17.15 -11.56
N GLU A 349 51.82 16.41 -10.55
CA GLU A 349 50.98 15.53 -9.73
C GLU A 349 49.89 16.31 -8.99
N ALA A 350 50.25 17.46 -8.40
CA ALA A 350 49.27 18.33 -7.75
C ALA A 350 48.23 18.86 -8.74
N ILE A 351 48.63 19.38 -9.90
CA ILE A 351 47.72 19.83 -10.97
C ILE A 351 46.80 18.69 -11.41
N LYS A 352 47.33 17.47 -11.54
CA LYS A 352 46.53 16.28 -11.86
C LYS A 352 45.47 15.97 -10.79
N ILE A 353 45.76 16.24 -9.51
CA ILE A 353 44.78 16.09 -8.43
C ILE A 353 43.72 17.20 -8.51
N PHE A 354 44.15 18.47 -8.59
CA PHE A 354 43.25 19.63 -8.57
C PHE A 354 42.46 19.86 -9.88
N SER A 355 42.91 19.27 -10.98
CA SER A 355 42.16 19.25 -12.25
C SER A 355 40.90 18.38 -12.19
N ARG A 356 40.81 17.45 -11.23
CA ARG A 356 39.59 16.67 -10.99
C ARG A 356 38.46 17.58 -10.48
N PRO A 357 37.19 17.27 -10.80
CA PRO A 357 36.06 18.10 -10.38
C PRO A 357 35.83 18.06 -8.87
N LYS A 358 36.07 16.90 -8.24
CA LYS A 358 35.93 16.69 -6.79
C LYS A 358 37.31 16.44 -6.18
N VAL A 359 37.69 17.25 -5.21
CA VAL A 359 38.95 17.11 -4.45
C VAL A 359 38.57 17.06 -2.98
N PHE A 360 39.07 16.04 -2.27
CA PHE A 360 38.80 15.87 -0.85
C PHE A 360 40.05 16.24 -0.05
N ILE A 361 39.87 17.05 0.99
CA ILE A 361 40.92 17.49 1.90
C ILE A 361 40.76 16.73 3.21
N LYS A 362 41.87 16.24 3.75
CA LYS A 362 41.90 15.61 5.08
C LYS A 362 41.69 16.68 6.14
N LEU A 363 40.78 16.44 7.08
CA LEU A 363 40.62 17.34 8.23
C LEU A 363 41.79 17.12 9.19
N ASP A 364 42.56 18.19 9.44
CA ASP A 364 43.58 18.18 10.47
C ASP A 364 42.88 18.14 11.83
N SER A 365 43.05 17.03 12.56
CA SER A 365 42.48 16.81 13.91
C SER A 365 43.43 17.33 14.99
#